data_AF-Q8LYZ4-F1
#
_entry.id   AF-Q8LYZ4-F1
#
_cell.length_a   1.000
_cell.length_b   1.000
_cell.length_c   1.000
_cell.angle_alpha   90.00
_cell.angle_beta   90.00
_cell.angle_gamma   90.00
#
_symmetry.space_group_name_H-M   'P 1'
#
loop_
_entity.id
_entity.type
_entity.pdbx_description
1 polymer ?
#
loop_
_entity_poly.entity_id
_entity_poly.type
_entity_poly.pdbx_seq_one_letter_code
_entity_poly.pdbx_strand_id
1 'polypeptide(L)'
;MSLSILISVAFYTLLERKILSYIQIRKGPNKVGIMGILQPFSDAIKLFNKNLLSLENTNFTLSYMTPFLSLFISLCMIPILLYNYSPLIDIKHNLLMFFILSSMGVYFILLIGWSTNSKYSHLGS
;
A
#
# COMPACT_ATOMS: atom_id res chain seq x y z
N MET A 1 5.72 -11.26 -11.62
CA MET A 1 6.29 -10.71 -10.36
C MET A 1 5.27 -9.90 -9.57
N SER A 2 4.53 -8.98 -10.19
CA SER A 2 3.55 -8.14 -9.46
C SER A 2 2.54 -8.94 -8.62
N LEU A 3 2.01 -10.06 -9.15
CA LEU A 3 1.07 -10.90 -8.42
C LEU A 3 1.67 -11.54 -7.16
N SER A 4 2.88 -12.10 -7.26
CA SER A 4 3.58 -12.69 -6.12
C SER A 4 3.94 -11.64 -5.06
N ILE A 5 4.27 -10.42 -5.49
CA ILE A 5 4.53 -9.30 -4.58
C ILE A 5 3.26 -8.91 -3.82
N LEU A 6 2.12 -8.76 -4.50
CA LEU A 6 0.84 -8.42 -3.83
C LEU A 6 0.45 -9.50 -2.80
N ILE A 7 0.65 -10.77 -3.13
CA ILE A 7 0.44 -11.89 -2.20
C ILE A 7 1.39 -11.79 -1.00
N SER A 8 2.67 -11.48 -1.22
CA SER A 8 3.64 -11.31 -0.15
C SER A 8 3.28 -10.16 0.80
N VAL A 9 2.82 -9.02 0.26
CA VAL A 9 2.38 -7.86 1.06
C VAL A 9 1.13 -8.22 1.88
N ALA A 10 0.18 -8.97 1.31
CA ALA A 10 -1.00 -9.43 2.04
C ALA A 10 -0.63 -10.28 3.26
N PHE A 11 0.30 -11.23 3.12
CA PHE A 11 0.77 -12.03 4.26
C PHE A 11 1.67 -11.25 5.24
N TYR A 12 2.40 -10.25 4.76
CA TYR A 12 3.19 -9.36 5.60
C TYR A 12 2.31 -8.64 6.64
N THR A 13 1.12 -8.16 6.25
CA THR A 13 0.18 -7.54 7.21
C THR A 13 -0.32 -8.50 8.30
N LEU A 14 -0.51 -9.78 7.97
CA LEU A 14 -0.88 -10.80 8.95
C LEU A 14 0.28 -11.06 9.92
N LEU A 15 1.49 -11.17 9.39
CA LEU A 15 2.70 -11.37 10.18
C LEU A 15 2.90 -10.23 11.16
N GLU A 16 2.75 -8.98 10.72
CA GLU A 16 2.82 -7.79 11.57
C GLU A 16 1.83 -7.88 12.76
N ARG A 17 0.56 -8.20 12.49
CA ARG A 17 -0.47 -8.38 13.54
C ARG A 17 -0.12 -9.49 14.52
N LYS A 18 0.50 -10.59 14.06
CA LYS A 18 0.94 -11.69 14.93
C LYS A 18 2.13 -11.28 15.79
N ILE A 19 3.14 -10.63 15.23
CA ILE A 19 4.31 -10.15 16.00
C ILE A 19 3.87 -9.19 17.11
N LEU A 20 3.06 -8.18 16.79
CA LEU A 20 2.52 -7.23 17.77
C LEU A 20 1.73 -7.93 18.89
N SER A 21 0.97 -8.96 18.52
CA SER A 21 0.21 -9.75 19.51
C SER A 21 1.13 -10.54 20.45
N TYR A 22 2.21 -11.12 19.94
CA TYR A 22 3.18 -11.84 20.76
C TYR A 22 3.91 -10.92 21.73
N ILE A 23 4.31 -9.72 21.29
CA ILE A 23 4.92 -8.70 22.16
C ILE A 23 3.95 -8.27 23.27
N GLN A 24 2.67 -8.13 22.95
CA GLN A 24 1.62 -7.69 23.88
C GLN A 24 1.01 -8.84 24.71
N ILE A 25 1.57 -10.06 24.64
CA ILE A 25 1.07 -11.25 25.38
C ILE A 25 -0.43 -11.51 25.13
N ARG A 26 -0.90 -11.23 23.91
CA ARG A 26 -2.26 -11.56 23.46
C ARG A 26 -2.22 -12.41 22.21
N LYS A 27 -3.24 -13.23 22.00
CA LYS A 27 -3.33 -14.00 20.75
C LYS A 27 -3.76 -13.08 19.61
N GLY A 28 -2.98 -13.09 18.53
CA GLY A 28 -3.32 -12.44 17.27
C GLY A 28 -4.52 -13.08 16.58
N PRO A 29 -4.81 -12.68 15.32
CA PRO A 29 -5.93 -13.24 14.58
C PRO A 29 -5.75 -14.75 14.39
N ASN A 30 -6.58 -15.54 15.08
CA ASN A 30 -6.54 -17.01 15.06
C ASN A 30 -7.86 -17.66 14.56
N LYS A 31 -8.94 -16.88 14.40
CA LYS A 31 -10.28 -17.41 14.10
C LYS A 31 -10.57 -17.61 12.61
N VAL A 32 -9.97 -16.80 11.74
CA VAL A 32 -10.27 -16.82 10.29
C VAL A 32 -9.41 -17.90 9.61
N GLY A 33 -9.97 -19.10 9.45
CA GLY A 33 -9.28 -20.27 8.89
C GLY A 33 -8.30 -20.93 9.86
N ILE A 34 -7.40 -21.75 9.33
CA ILE A 34 -6.36 -22.44 10.13
C ILE A 34 -5.34 -21.40 10.60
N MET A 35 -5.22 -21.19 11.91
CA MET A 35 -4.26 -20.26 12.54
C MET A 35 -4.33 -18.82 11.97
N GLY A 36 -5.50 -18.39 11.47
CA GLY A 36 -5.71 -17.03 10.96
C GLY A 36 -5.18 -16.74 9.55
N ILE A 37 -4.68 -17.74 8.81
CA ILE A 37 -4.01 -17.55 7.50
C ILE A 37 -4.91 -16.83 6.48
N LEU A 38 -6.23 -17.00 6.57
CA LEU A 38 -7.20 -16.41 5.64
C LEU A 38 -7.62 -14.98 6.01
N GLN A 39 -7.06 -14.39 7.08
CA GLN A 39 -7.37 -13.03 7.51
C GLN A 39 -7.21 -11.94 6.41
N PRO A 40 -6.09 -11.85 5.65
CA PRO A 40 -5.94 -10.80 4.65
C PRO A 40 -6.99 -10.88 3.54
N PHE A 41 -7.44 -12.08 3.18
CA PHE A 41 -8.54 -12.26 2.23
C PHE A 41 -9.88 -11.79 2.80
N SER A 42 -10.16 -12.08 4.08
CA SER A 42 -11.40 -11.62 4.72
C SER A 42 -11.45 -10.08 4.83
N ASP A 43 -10.32 -9.44 5.10
CA ASP A 43 -10.21 -7.97 5.17
C ASP A 43 -10.42 -7.34 3.78
N ALA A 44 -9.89 -7.97 2.72
CA ALA A 44 -10.10 -7.53 1.34
C ALA A 44 -11.58 -7.63 0.93
N ILE A 45 -12.23 -8.79 1.16
CA ILE A 45 -13.65 -8.99 0.85
C ILE A 45 -14.53 -7.99 1.62
N LYS A 46 -14.19 -7.72 2.88
CA LYS A 46 -14.88 -6.72 3.70
C LYS A 46 -14.81 -5.32 3.08
N LEU A 47 -13.67 -4.93 2.50
CA LEU A 47 -13.52 -3.64 1.82
C LEU A 47 -14.28 -3.60 0.49
N PHE A 48 -14.28 -4.69 -0.29
CA PHE A 48 -15.05 -4.77 -1.54
C PHE A 48 -16.57 -4.66 -1.34
N ASN A 49 -17.08 -5.18 -0.23
CA ASN A 49 -18.50 -5.10 0.09
C ASN A 49 -18.93 -3.74 0.69
N LYS A 50 -17.98 -2.84 0.97
CA LYS A 50 -18.30 -1.55 1.60
C LYS A 50 -18.75 -0.55 0.52
N ASN A 51 -19.89 0.10 0.75
CA ASN A 51 -20.35 1.16 -0.13
C ASN A 51 -19.34 2.33 -0.13
N LEU A 52 -18.99 2.79 -1.32
CA LEU A 52 -18.17 3.97 -1.54
C LEU A 52 -19.02 5.21 -1.20
N LEU A 53 -18.82 5.76 0.00
CA LEU A 53 -19.45 7.01 0.42
C LEU A 53 -18.57 8.16 -0.03
N SER A 54 -19.07 8.95 -0.97
CA SER A 54 -18.39 10.08 -1.53
C SER A 54 -18.87 11.35 -0.81
N LEU A 55 -17.99 12.05 -0.09
CA LEU A 55 -18.37 13.28 0.64
C LEU A 55 -18.59 14.43 -0.34
N GLU A 56 -19.65 15.22 -0.15
CA GLU A 56 -20.04 16.33 -1.04
C GLU A 56 -18.95 17.39 -1.23
N ASN A 57 -18.11 17.61 -0.22
CA ASN A 57 -17.06 18.63 -0.26
C ASN A 57 -15.73 18.14 -0.85
N THR A 58 -15.60 16.87 -1.24
CA THR A 58 -14.32 16.28 -1.68
C THR A 58 -14.15 16.29 -3.19
N ASN A 59 -12.92 16.48 -3.66
CA ASN A 59 -12.60 16.39 -5.09
C ASN A 59 -12.62 14.91 -5.53
N PHE A 60 -13.76 14.46 -6.08
CA PHE A 60 -13.95 13.05 -6.46
C PHE A 60 -12.89 12.51 -7.41
N THR A 61 -12.50 13.29 -8.43
CA THR A 61 -11.50 12.83 -9.41
C THR A 61 -10.14 12.59 -8.78
N LEU A 62 -9.68 13.51 -7.92
CA LEU A 62 -8.41 13.42 -7.21
C LEU A 62 -8.43 12.30 -6.17
N SER A 63 -9.52 12.12 -5.42
CA SER A 63 -9.59 11.09 -4.37
C SER A 63 -9.56 9.66 -4.90
N TYR A 64 -10.07 9.40 -6.11
CA TYR A 64 -9.97 8.08 -6.76
C TYR A 64 -8.64 7.87 -7.49
N MET A 65 -8.11 8.89 -8.17
CA MET A 65 -6.88 8.74 -8.96
C MET A 65 -5.61 8.70 -8.11
N THR A 66 -5.56 9.45 -7.01
CA THR A 66 -4.33 9.60 -6.20
C THR A 66 -3.90 8.30 -5.50
N PRO A 67 -4.78 7.47 -4.90
CA PRO A 67 -4.36 6.20 -4.32
C PRO A 67 -3.87 5.22 -5.40
N PHE A 68 -4.49 5.23 -6.59
CA PHE A 68 -4.03 4.42 -7.73
C PHE A 68 -2.61 4.81 -8.17
N LEU A 69 -2.34 6.12 -8.30
CA LEU A 69 -1.02 6.62 -8.70
C LEU A 69 0.06 6.28 -7.66
N SER A 70 -0.25 6.35 -6.36
CA SER A 70 0.70 5.95 -5.31
C SER A 70 1.07 4.47 -5.39
N LEU A 71 0.09 3.59 -5.65
CA LEU A 71 0.33 2.16 -5.83
C LEU A 71 1.13 1.91 -7.11
N PHE A 72 0.83 2.62 -8.19
CA PHE A 72 1.54 2.50 -9.46
C PHE A 72 3.04 2.77 -9.30
N ILE A 73 3.42 3.84 -8.59
CA ILE A 73 4.84 4.17 -8.36
C ILE A 73 5.54 3.12 -7.51
N SER A 74 4.87 2.62 -6.47
CA SER A 74 5.43 1.54 -5.65
C SER A 74 5.71 0.28 -6.49
N LEU A 75 4.84 -0.05 -7.45
CA LEU A 75 5.04 -1.17 -8.36
C LEU A 75 6.15 -0.92 -9.38
N CYS A 76 6.30 0.32 -9.87
CA CYS A 76 7.42 0.70 -10.76
C CYS A 76 8.79 0.67 -10.07
N MET A 77 8.82 0.85 -8.75
CA MET A 77 10.05 0.81 -7.96
C MET A 77 10.64 -0.60 -7.80
N ILE A 78 9.81 -1.63 -7.85
CA ILE A 78 10.25 -2.99 -7.52
C ILE A 78 11.16 -3.62 -8.60
N PRO A 79 10.91 -3.47 -9.92
CA PRO A 79 11.79 -3.98 -10.98
C PRO A 79 13.22 -3.41 -10.98
N ILE A 80 13.42 -2.25 -10.36
CA ILE A 80 14.71 -1.56 -10.21
C ILE A 80 15.59 -2.28 -9.18
N LEU A 81 14.98 -2.92 -8.16
CA LEU A 81 15.74 -3.63 -7.14
C LEU A 81 16.37 -4.91 -7.71
N LEU A 82 17.61 -5.20 -7.31
CA LEU A 82 18.32 -6.40 -7.71
C LEU A 82 17.62 -7.65 -7.14
N TYR A 83 17.32 -8.63 -7.99
CA TYR A 83 16.85 -9.94 -7.57
C TYR A 83 17.80 -11.01 -8.14
N ASN A 84 18.41 -11.83 -7.28
CA ASN A 84 19.34 -12.89 -7.69
C ASN A 84 20.39 -12.43 -8.73
N TYR A 85 21.13 -11.37 -8.39
CA TYR A 85 22.25 -10.82 -9.18
C TYR A 85 21.92 -10.11 -10.50
N SER A 86 20.66 -10.08 -10.93
CA SER A 86 20.23 -9.26 -12.07
C SER A 86 19.00 -8.40 -11.72
N PRO A 87 19.00 -7.09 -12.01
CA PRO A 87 17.77 -6.33 -12.00
C PRO A 87 16.89 -6.81 -13.17
N LEU A 88 15.57 -6.70 -13.01
CA LEU A 88 14.63 -7.00 -14.10
C LEU A 88 14.73 -5.99 -15.24
N ILE A 89 15.10 -4.76 -14.88
CA ILE A 89 15.34 -3.66 -15.81
C ILE A 89 16.76 -3.18 -15.58
N ASP A 90 17.65 -3.45 -16.54
CA ASP A 90 19.03 -2.96 -16.47
C ASP A 90 19.13 -1.56 -17.10
N ILE A 91 18.95 -0.54 -16.26
CA ILE A 91 19.21 0.86 -16.62
C ILE A 91 20.59 1.23 -16.09
N LYS A 92 21.42 1.83 -16.96
CA LYS A 92 22.78 2.31 -16.61
C LYS A 92 22.85 3.10 -15.28
N HIS A 93 21.80 3.85 -14.96
CA HIS A 93 21.67 4.65 -13.74
C HIS A 93 20.49 4.19 -12.86
N ASN A 94 20.46 2.90 -12.51
CA ASN A 94 19.38 2.31 -11.73
C ASN A 94 19.14 3.01 -10.37
N LEU A 95 20.23 3.41 -9.70
CA LEU A 95 20.17 4.15 -8.42
C LEU A 95 19.56 5.56 -8.57
N LEU A 96 19.86 6.26 -9.67
CA LEU A 96 19.26 7.57 -9.96
C LEU A 96 17.75 7.42 -10.18
N MET A 97 17.33 6.39 -10.93
CA MET A 97 15.91 6.12 -11.18
C MET A 97 15.14 5.84 -9.89
N PHE A 98 15.74 5.09 -8.96
CA PHE A 98 15.19 4.89 -7.63
C PHE A 98 14.94 6.22 -6.90
N PHE A 99 15.90 7.13 -6.90
CA PHE A 99 15.72 8.44 -6.26
C PHE A 99 14.61 9.27 -6.91
N ILE A 100 14.56 9.32 -8.24
CA ILE A 100 13.53 10.07 -8.98
C ILE A 100 12.14 9.55 -8.61
N LEU A 101 11.92 8.24 -8.69
CA LEU A 101 10.62 7.64 -8.38
C LEU A 101 10.25 7.77 -6.90
N SER A 102 11.22 7.68 -5.99
CA SER A 102 10.98 7.92 -4.56
C SER A 102 10.52 9.36 -4.29
N SER A 103 11.13 10.34 -4.95
CA SER A 103 10.75 11.75 -4.84
C SER A 103 9.35 12.01 -5.44
N MET A 104 9.01 11.32 -6.53
CA MET A 104 7.67 11.39 -7.11
C MET A 104 6.59 10.89 -6.15
N GLY A 105 6.88 9.85 -5.35
CA GLY A 105 5.96 9.30 -4.35
C GLY A 105 5.43 10.33 -3.34
N VAL A 106 6.26 11.28 -2.93
CA VAL A 106 5.89 12.34 -1.96
C VAL A 106 4.76 13.21 -2.48
N TYR A 107 4.76 13.55 -3.78
CA TYR A 107 3.70 14.37 -4.36
C TYR A 107 2.33 13.69 -4.32
N PHE A 108 2.27 12.37 -4.47
CA PHE A 108 1.00 11.65 -4.39
C PHE A 108 0.44 11.62 -2.97
N ILE A 109 1.30 11.58 -1.94
CA ILE A 109 0.88 11.67 -0.54
C ILE A 109 0.27 13.05 -0.26
N LEU A 110 0.92 14.12 -0.74
CA LEU A 110 0.39 15.49 -0.62
C LEU A 110 -0.95 15.66 -1.35
N LEU A 111 -1.07 15.11 -2.57
CA LEU A 111 -2.31 15.17 -3.35
C LEU A 111 -3.48 14.46 -2.67
N ILE A 112 -3.23 13.35 -1.94
CA ILE A 112 -4.27 12.66 -1.17
C ILE A 112 -4.82 13.60 -0.08
N GLY A 113 -3.95 14.24 0.70
CA GLY A 113 -4.37 15.18 1.75
C GLY A 113 -5.08 16.42 1.20
N TRP A 114 -4.72 16.84 -0.01
CA TRP A 114 -5.40 17.93 -0.70
C TRP A 114 -6.79 17.55 -1.24
N SER A 115 -7.00 16.29 -1.65
CA SER A 115 -8.26 15.84 -2.25
C SER A 115 -9.48 15.92 -1.33
N THR A 116 -9.28 15.86 -0.01
CA THR A 116 -10.35 15.76 0.99
C THR A 116 -10.88 17.11 1.48
N ASN A 117 -10.35 18.24 1.00
CA ASN A 117 -10.84 19.62 1.27
C ASN A 117 -11.19 19.88 2.76
N SER A 118 -10.37 19.37 3.69
CA SER A 118 -10.56 19.54 5.13
C SER A 118 -9.28 20.10 5.76
N LYS A 119 -9.42 20.98 6.76
CA LYS A 119 -8.27 21.62 7.40
C LYS A 119 -7.32 20.60 8.04
N TYR A 120 -7.85 19.54 8.62
CA TYR A 120 -7.05 18.49 9.26
C TYR A 120 -6.27 17.63 8.26
N SER A 121 -6.87 17.32 7.09
CA SER A 121 -6.18 16.53 6.07
C SER A 121 -5.04 17.29 5.41
N HIS A 122 -5.18 18.61 5.21
CA HIS A 122 -4.11 19.44 4.65
C HIS A 122 -2.93 19.63 5.61
N LEU A 123 -3.17 19.68 6.92
CA LEU A 123 -2.10 19.82 7.91
C LEU A 123 -1.36 18.51 8.18
N GLY A 124 -2.04 17.37 7.96
CA GLY A 124 -1.47 16.04 8.19
C GLY A 124 -0.69 15.47 7.00
N SER A 125 -0.80 16.07 5.81
CA SER A 125 -0.10 15.66 4.59
C SER A 125 1.23 16.37 4.42
#